data_AF-A0A4Z0KSH8-F1
#
_entry.id   AF-A0A4Z0KSH8-F1
#
_cell.length_a   1.000
_cell.length_b   1.000
_cell.length_c   1.000
_cell.angle_alpha   90.00
_cell.angle_beta   90.00
_cell.angle_gamma   90.00
#
_symmetry.space_group_name_H-M   'P 1'
#
loop_
_entity.id
_entity.type
_entity.pdbx_description
1 polymer ?
#
loop_
_entity_poly.entity_id
_entity_poly.type
_entity_poly.pdbx_seq_one_letter_code
_entity_poly.pdbx_strand_id
1 'polypeptide(L)' 'VLNHPANGVAWLANKLARYDVPLEAGRSLLGGSFTRPVPARKGDTFHVDYGNMGAISCRFV' A
#
# COMPACT_ATOMS: atom_id res chain seq x y z
N VAL A 1 7.52 4.84 5.80
CA VAL A 1 6.62 5.58 4.87
C VAL A 1 6.15 6.84 5.58
N LEU A 2 6.55 8.03 5.12
CA LEU A 2 6.22 9.33 5.76
C LEU A 2 6.41 9.34 7.30
N ASN A 3 7.54 8.82 7.79
CA ASN A 3 7.88 8.56 9.21
C ASN A 3 6.98 7.53 9.92
N HIS A 4 5.65 7.54 9.70
CA HIS A 4 4.70 6.53 10.19
C HIS A 4 3.72 6.14 9.06
N PRO A 5 3.47 4.84 8.81
CA PRO A 5 2.70 4.38 7.64
C PRO A 5 1.26 4.89 7.57
N ALA A 6 0.66 5.27 8.70
CA ALA A 6 -0.69 5.85 8.74
C ALA A 6 -0.74 7.34 8.35
N ASN A 7 0.38 8.06 8.32
CA ASN A 7 0.39 9.51 8.05
C ASN A 7 -0.14 9.85 6.64
N GLY A 8 0.10 8.96 5.66
CA GLY A 8 -0.43 9.12 4.30
C GLY A 8 -1.96 9.09 4.25
N VAL A 9 -2.61 8.31 5.12
CA VAL A 9 -4.07 8.21 5.19
C VAL A 9 -4.69 9.52 5.66
N ALA A 10 -4.17 10.08 6.77
CA ALA A 10 -4.64 11.37 7.28
C ALA A 10 -4.42 12.50 6.27
N TRP A 11 -3.25 12.52 5.61
CA TRP A 11 -2.97 13.48 4.55
C TRP A 11 -3.95 13.37 3.37
N LEU A 12 -4.27 12.15 2.94
CA LEU A 12 -5.17 11.91 1.81
C LEU A 12 -6.58 12.41 2.11
N ALA A 13 -7.11 12.08 3.29
CA ALA A 13 -8.41 12.56 3.75
C ALA A 13 -8.50 14.10 3.70
N ASN A 14 -7.51 14.77 4.29
CA ASN A 14 -7.43 16.23 4.31
C ASN A 14 -7.32 16.84 2.90
N LYS A 15 -6.61 16.16 1.99
CA LYS A 15 -6.46 16.65 0.61
C LYS A 15 -7.77 16.54 -0.16
N LEU A 16 -8.50 15.43 -0.02
CA LEU A 16 -9.75 15.15 -0.75
C LEU A 16 -10.95 15.95 -0.24
N ALA A 17 -10.93 16.36 1.03
CA ALA A 17 -11.97 17.23 1.61
C ALA A 17 -12.23 18.51 0.80
N ARG A 18 -11.21 19.06 0.11
CA ARG A 18 -11.35 20.24 -0.77
C ARG A 18 -12.23 20.02 -2.00
N TYR A 19 -12.46 18.76 -2.35
CA TYR A 19 -13.29 18.34 -3.49
C TYR A 19 -14.62 17.72 -3.03
N ASP A 20 -14.97 17.85 -1.75
CA ASP A 20 -16.14 17.21 -1.13
C ASP A 20 -16.14 15.66 -1.30
N VAL A 21 -14.95 15.07 -1.29
CA VAL A 21 -14.77 13.62 -1.39
C VAL A 21 -14.29 13.05 -0.05
N PRO A 22 -15.15 12.31 0.68
CA PRO A 22 -14.75 11.64 1.91
C PRO A 22 -14.03 10.30 1.66
N LEU A 23 -13.29 9.82 2.67
CA LEU A 23 -12.83 8.44 2.72
C LEU A 23 -13.89 7.59 3.42
N GLU A 24 -14.61 6.79 2.63
CA GLU A 24 -15.74 6.00 3.11
C GLU A 24 -15.33 4.82 4.01
N ALA A 25 -16.22 4.47 4.94
CA ALA A 25 -16.06 3.27 5.76
C ALA A 25 -15.98 1.99 4.88
N GLY A 26 -15.17 1.03 5.32
CA GLY A 26 -14.97 -0.23 4.60
C GLY A 26 -13.96 -0.17 3.44
N ARG A 27 -13.36 0.99 3.16
CA ARG A 27 -12.31 1.13 2.13
C ARG A 27 -10.95 0.67 2.67
N SER A 28 -10.22 -0.10 1.87
CA SER A 28 -8.80 -0.40 2.11
C SER A 28 -7.90 0.66 1.46
N LEU A 29 -6.92 1.17 2.19
CA LEU A 29 -6.00 2.21 1.73
C LEU A 29 -4.55 1.71 1.82
N LEU A 30 -3.77 1.92 0.75
CA LEU A 30 -2.35 1.61 0.72
C LEU A 30 -1.55 2.86 1.04
N GLY A 31 -0.90 2.87 2.22
CA GLY A 31 -0.21 4.06 2.75
C GLY A 31 1.10 4.45 2.05
N GLY A 32 1.65 3.56 1.20
CA GLY A 32 2.88 3.75 0.45
C GLY A 32 3.90 2.64 0.65
N SER A 33 4.89 2.56 -0.24
CA SER A 33 5.95 1.53 -0.19
C SER A 33 7.09 1.93 0.75
N PHE A 34 7.64 0.95 1.48
CA PHE A 34 8.87 1.07 2.27
C PHE A 34 10.10 0.47 1.56
N THR A 35 9.90 -0.14 0.39
CA THR A 35 10.97 -0.64 -0.48
C THR A 35 10.95 0.07 -1.82
N ARG A 36 12.08 0.01 -2.55
CA ARG A 36 12.10 0.41 -3.96
C ARG A 36 11.35 -0.64 -4.80
N PRO A 37 10.66 -0.24 -5.89
CA PRO A 37 10.05 -1.20 -6.80
C PRO A 37 11.08 -2.17 -7.38
N VAL A 38 10.68 -3.43 -7.50
CA VAL A 38 11.46 -4.48 -8.18
C VAL A 38 10.72 -4.84 -9.47
N PRO A 39 11.38 -4.83 -10.65
CA PRO A 39 10.72 -5.20 -11.91
C PRO A 39 10.21 -6.63 -11.87
N ALA A 40 8.93 -6.82 -12.19
CA ALA A 40 8.34 -8.13 -12.42
C ALA A 40 8.34 -8.46 -13.92
N ARG A 41 8.70 -9.70 -14.25
CA ARG A 41 8.70 -10.25 -15.60
C ARG A 41 7.79 -11.47 -15.67
N LYS A 42 7.39 -11.86 -16.88
CA LYS A 42 6.64 -13.11 -17.10
C LYS A 42 7.44 -14.29 -16.58
N GLY A 43 6.81 -15.11 -15.75
CA GLY A 43 7.43 -16.26 -15.07
C GLY A 43 7.90 -15.97 -13.64
N ASP A 44 8.09 -14.70 -13.26
CA ASP A 44 8.60 -14.35 -11.93
C ASP A 44 7.59 -14.72 -10.83
N THR A 45 8.11 -15.18 -9.70
CA THR A 45 7.34 -15.42 -8.47
C THR A 45 7.90 -14.53 -7.37
N PHE A 46 7.03 -13.74 -6.74
CA PHE A 46 7.38 -12.88 -5.62
C PHE A 46 6.86 -13.51 -4.33
N HIS A 47 7.71 -13.52 -3.31
CA HIS A 47 7.35 -13.86 -1.93
C HIS A 47 7.80 -12.71 -1.04
N VAL A 48 6.85 -12.08 -0.34
CA VAL A 48 7.11 -10.97 0.56
C VAL A 48 6.77 -11.42 1.97
N ASP A 49 7.80 -11.60 2.79
CA ASP A 49 7.70 -12.02 4.18
C ASP A 49 7.72 -10.81 5.12
N TYR A 50 6.66 -10.65 5.91
CA TYR A 50 6.52 -9.60 6.93
C TYR A 50 6.73 -10.17 8.36
N GLY A 51 7.27 -11.37 8.50
CA GLY A 51 7.53 -12.04 9.76
C GLY A 51 6.24 -12.45 10.46
N ASN A 52 6.06 -12.01 11.71
CA ASN A 52 4.87 -12.34 12.50
C ASN A 52 3.54 -11.79 11.93
N MET A 53 3.61 -10.85 10.98
CA MET A 53 2.44 -10.34 10.26
C MET A 53 2.05 -11.22 9.05
N GLY A 54 2.78 -12.30 8.80
CA GLY A 54 2.53 -13.24 7.70
C GLY A 54 3.29 -12.90 6.43
N ALA A 55 2.89 -13.52 5.32
CA ALA A 55 3.54 -13.35 4.02
C ALA A 55 2.53 -13.28 2.87
N ILE A 56 2.93 -12.61 1.79
CA ILE A 56 2.14 -12.46 0.56
C ILE A 56 2.95 -13.03 -0.60
N SER A 57 2.33 -13.85 -1.45
CA SER A 57 2.99 -14.41 -2.63
C SER A 57 2.15 -14.25 -3.88
N CYS A 58 2.81 -14.05 -5.02
CA CYS A 58 2.16 -14.07 -6.33
C CYS A 58 3.11 -14.58 -7.41
N ARG A 59 2.56 -14.99 -8.54
CA ARG A 59 3.31 -15.39 -9.73
C ARG A 59 2.77 -14.65 -10.94
N PHE A 60 3.68 -14.13 -11.75
CA PHE A 60 3.37 -13.51 -13.04
C PHE A 60 3.38 -14.62 -14.10
N VAL A 61 2.23 -14.91 -14.72
CA VAL A 61 2.05 -16.00 -15.71
C VAL A 61 1.92 -15.50 -17.14
#